data_AF-A0A1H9GCT4-F1
#
_entry.id   AF-A0A1H9GCT4-F1
#
_cell.length_a   1.000
_cell.length_b   1.000
_cell.length_c   1.000
_cell.angle_alpha   90.00
_cell.angle_beta   90.00
_cell.angle_gamma   90.00
#
_symmetry.space_group_name_H-M   'P 1'
#
loop_
_entity.id
_entity.type
_entity.pdbx_description
1 polymer ?
#
loop_
_entity_poly.entity_id
_entity_poly.type
_entity_poly.pdbx_seq_one_letter_code
_entity_poly.pdbx_strand_id
1 'polypeptide(L)'
;MNTRDFLNILHVAERLKDTTRHCTTSKRRVESVAEHSWRVSLMATLLRSEFPDVDIDKVVNMCLIHDLGECFTGDIPAFDKTDQDRNIEDTLLSEWVDSLPREVSEYMKALYAEMDSQETRESKLYKALDKLEALIQHNESPLDTWSENECELNQTYAFENVEFSEWLMELRKEILQDTIDKIDSEKPDIQILLSNLDRLHTTEMGAERIKKNLKLDCDNVVLWCRQKIIDKDAVITRQGKNWYIKIAGCKITVNAKSYTIITAHEI
;
A
#
# COMPACT_ATOMS: atom_id res chain seq x y z
N MET A 1 -36.35 4.64 18.57
CA MET A 1 -35.05 4.91 19.23
C MET A 1 -35.21 6.06 20.21
N ASN A 2 -34.70 5.97 21.44
CA ASN A 2 -34.62 7.11 22.37
C ASN A 2 -33.24 7.80 22.30
N THR A 3 -33.07 8.94 22.95
CA THR A 3 -31.81 9.72 22.91
C THR A 3 -30.64 9.02 23.59
N ARG A 4 -30.88 8.17 24.59
CA ARG A 4 -29.84 7.38 25.25
C ARG A 4 -29.35 6.25 24.35
N ASP A 5 -30.24 5.58 23.64
CA ASP A 5 -29.89 4.57 22.64
C ASP A 5 -28.97 5.19 21.57
N PHE A 6 -29.35 6.37 21.05
CA PHE A 6 -28.56 7.11 20.07
C PHE A 6 -27.13 7.40 20.57
N LEU A 7 -26.99 7.91 21.80
CA LEU A 7 -25.67 8.14 22.40
C LEU A 7 -24.87 6.84 22.58
N ASN A 8 -25.52 5.75 23.02
CA ASN A 8 -24.86 4.46 23.18
C ASN A 8 -24.30 3.94 21.85
N ILE A 9 -25.03 4.10 20.75
CA ILE A 9 -24.55 3.75 19.40
C ILE A 9 -23.32 4.57 19.06
N LEU A 10 -23.38 5.90 19.24
CA LEU A 10 -22.26 6.78 18.94
C LEU A 10 -21.03 6.51 19.80
N HIS A 11 -21.20 6.14 21.08
CA HIS A 11 -20.07 5.76 21.95
C HIS A 11 -19.35 4.48 21.48
N VAL A 12 -20.04 3.57 20.80
CA VAL A 12 -19.40 2.40 20.18
C VAL A 12 -18.69 2.80 18.90
N ALA A 13 -19.38 3.50 17.99
CA ALA A 13 -18.82 3.92 16.70
C ALA A 13 -17.60 4.86 16.85
N GLU A 14 -17.53 5.62 17.94
CA GLU A 14 -16.41 6.53 18.21
C GLU A 14 -15.05 5.81 18.31
N ARG A 15 -15.05 4.52 18.67
CA ARG A 15 -13.84 3.69 18.73
C ARG A 15 -13.08 3.63 17.40
N LEU A 16 -13.76 3.74 16.26
CA LEU A 16 -13.12 3.77 14.94
C LEU A 16 -12.19 4.98 14.73
N LYS A 17 -12.28 6.02 15.57
CA LYS A 17 -11.33 7.14 15.55
C LYS A 17 -9.96 6.72 16.06
N ASP A 18 -9.92 5.74 16.96
CA ASP A 18 -8.69 5.21 17.56
C ASP A 18 -8.30 3.85 16.97
N THR A 19 -9.21 3.16 16.26
CA THR A 19 -8.86 1.98 15.46
C THR A 19 -8.02 2.41 14.26
N THR A 20 -6.74 2.04 14.28
CA THR A 20 -5.77 2.41 13.24
C THR A 20 -5.66 1.36 12.15
N ARG A 21 -5.54 1.82 10.90
CA ARG A 21 -5.24 0.98 9.73
C ARG A 21 -3.75 0.75 9.55
N HIS A 22 -3.37 -0.16 8.66
CA HIS A 22 -1.94 -0.39 8.35
C HIS A 22 -1.27 0.80 7.64
N CYS A 23 -2.01 1.48 6.76
CA CYS A 23 -1.45 2.54 5.93
C CYS A 23 -1.21 3.86 6.70
N THR A 24 -0.40 4.75 6.11
CA THR A 24 -0.13 6.06 6.69
C THR A 24 -0.60 7.18 5.77
N THR A 25 -0.91 8.33 6.35
CA THR A 25 -1.09 9.57 5.58
C THR A 25 0.23 10.00 4.94
N SER A 26 0.18 10.92 3.98
CA SER A 26 1.38 11.54 3.39
C SER A 26 2.34 12.17 4.41
N LYS A 27 1.85 12.49 5.62
CA LYS A 27 2.63 13.00 6.77
C LYS A 27 3.04 11.92 7.77
N ARG A 28 2.93 10.64 7.42
CA ARG A 28 3.34 9.46 8.22
C ARG A 28 2.54 9.23 9.50
N ARG A 29 1.40 9.89 9.68
CA ARG A 29 0.44 9.51 10.73
C ARG A 29 -0.33 8.29 10.24
N VAL A 30 -0.47 7.28 11.08
CA VAL A 30 -1.31 6.11 10.80
C VAL A 30 -2.77 6.55 10.64
N GLU A 31 -3.39 6.14 9.54
CA GLU A 31 -4.81 6.43 9.26
C GLU A 31 -5.71 5.71 10.27
N SER A 32 -6.85 6.30 10.62
CA SER A 32 -7.90 5.59 11.38
C SER A 32 -9.01 5.08 10.47
N VAL A 33 -9.72 4.04 10.90
CA VAL A 33 -10.85 3.46 10.16
C VAL A 33 -11.96 4.48 9.92
N ALA A 34 -12.18 5.39 10.87
CA ALA A 34 -13.12 6.51 10.69
C ALA A 34 -12.70 7.48 9.57
N GLU A 35 -11.39 7.72 9.39
CA GLU A 35 -10.87 8.59 8.33
C GLU A 35 -11.02 7.93 6.96
N HIS A 36 -10.73 6.64 6.88
CA HIS A 36 -10.98 5.81 5.71
C HIS A 36 -12.47 5.85 5.31
N SER A 37 -13.37 5.52 6.24
CA SER A 37 -14.83 5.52 6.01
C SER A 37 -15.35 6.88 5.54
N TRP A 38 -14.81 7.98 6.08
CA TRP A 38 -15.11 9.33 5.60
C TRP A 38 -14.68 9.53 4.15
N ARG A 39 -13.46 9.14 3.78
CA ARG A 39 -12.93 9.38 2.44
C ARG A 39 -13.61 8.50 1.38
N VAL A 40 -13.93 7.25 1.69
CA VAL A 40 -14.73 6.38 0.79
C VAL A 40 -16.12 6.97 0.57
N SER A 41 -16.76 7.52 1.62
CA SER A 41 -18.05 8.20 1.51
C SER A 41 -17.98 9.47 0.65
N LEU A 42 -16.88 10.22 0.73
CA LEU A 42 -16.61 11.36 -0.14
C LEU A 42 -16.46 10.90 -1.61
N MET A 43 -15.71 9.82 -1.86
CA MET A 43 -15.58 9.24 -3.20
C MET A 43 -16.95 8.87 -3.78
N ALA A 44 -17.80 8.17 -3.02
CA ALA A 44 -19.15 7.81 -3.47
C ALA A 44 -19.98 9.06 -3.84
N THR A 45 -19.91 10.11 -3.01
CA THR A 45 -20.62 11.37 -3.25
C THR A 45 -20.19 12.04 -4.57
N LEU A 46 -18.88 12.03 -4.87
CA LEU A 46 -18.32 12.66 -6.07
C LEU A 46 -18.67 11.90 -7.36
N LEU A 47 -18.99 10.61 -7.27
CA LEU A 47 -19.31 9.76 -8.42
C LEU A 47 -20.78 9.77 -8.84
N ARG A 48 -21.63 10.61 -8.21
CA ARG A 48 -23.07 10.65 -8.50
C ARG A 48 -23.41 10.86 -9.97
N SER A 49 -22.64 11.71 -10.67
CA SER A 49 -22.86 11.98 -12.09
C SER A 49 -22.43 10.81 -12.99
N GLU A 50 -21.45 10.04 -12.56
CA GLU A 50 -20.92 8.88 -13.31
C GLU A 50 -21.81 7.64 -13.16
N PHE A 51 -22.58 7.56 -12.07
CA PHE A 51 -23.51 6.46 -11.78
C PHE A 51 -24.94 6.96 -11.57
N PRO A 52 -25.59 7.52 -12.60
CA PRO A 52 -26.91 8.16 -12.47
C PRO A 52 -28.04 7.19 -12.12
N ASP A 53 -27.82 5.88 -12.28
CA ASP A 53 -28.77 4.81 -12.02
C ASP A 53 -28.48 4.02 -10.74
N VAL A 54 -27.56 4.51 -9.90
CA VAL A 54 -27.22 3.94 -8.59
C VAL A 54 -27.72 4.89 -7.49
N ASP A 55 -28.31 4.34 -6.43
CA ASP A 55 -28.64 5.12 -5.24
C ASP A 55 -27.35 5.46 -4.46
N ILE A 56 -26.76 6.60 -4.77
CA ILE A 56 -25.52 7.07 -4.14
C ILE A 56 -25.69 7.33 -2.64
N ASP A 57 -26.87 7.75 -2.19
CA ASP A 57 -27.08 7.99 -0.76
C ASP A 57 -27.04 6.67 0.01
N LYS A 58 -27.54 5.59 -0.61
CA LYS A 58 -27.37 4.23 -0.09
C LYS A 58 -25.91 3.78 -0.09
N VAL A 59 -25.15 4.03 -1.16
CA VAL A 59 -23.71 3.70 -1.22
C VAL A 59 -22.94 4.44 -0.14
N VAL A 60 -23.21 5.73 0.08
CA VAL A 60 -22.63 6.51 1.17
C VAL A 60 -22.96 5.87 2.53
N ASN A 61 -24.20 5.44 2.74
CA ASN A 61 -24.56 4.73 3.98
C ASN A 61 -23.80 3.40 4.14
N MET A 62 -23.61 2.63 3.07
CA MET A 62 -22.77 1.42 3.10
C MET A 62 -21.34 1.75 3.49
N CYS A 63 -20.73 2.77 2.87
CA CYS A 63 -19.37 3.23 3.18
C CYS A 63 -19.23 3.68 4.64
N LEU A 64 -20.24 4.34 5.22
CA LEU A 64 -20.19 4.78 6.62
C LEU A 64 -20.22 3.65 7.64
N ILE A 65 -20.80 2.49 7.28
CA ILE A 65 -21.03 1.39 8.24
C ILE A 65 -20.17 0.15 7.99
N HIS A 66 -19.48 0.06 6.85
CA HIS A 66 -18.87 -1.19 6.39
C HIS A 66 -17.85 -1.77 7.38
N ASP A 67 -17.06 -0.91 8.03
CA ASP A 67 -16.04 -1.33 9.01
C ASP A 67 -16.48 -1.14 10.47
N LEU A 68 -17.79 -1.01 10.78
CA LEU A 68 -18.24 -0.89 12.18
C LEU A 68 -17.90 -2.13 13.03
N GLY A 69 -17.67 -3.29 12.42
CA GLY A 69 -17.19 -4.49 13.12
C GLY A 69 -15.83 -4.27 13.80
N GLU A 70 -14.99 -3.40 13.23
CA GLU A 70 -13.65 -3.08 13.74
C GLU A 70 -13.67 -2.27 15.05
N CYS A 71 -14.87 -1.83 15.51
CA CYS A 71 -15.07 -1.33 16.87
C CYS A 71 -14.82 -2.40 17.96
N PHE A 72 -14.81 -3.68 17.58
CA PHE A 72 -14.73 -4.82 18.49
C PHE A 72 -13.42 -5.61 18.34
N THR A 73 -12.94 -5.76 17.11
CA THR A 73 -11.76 -6.58 16.76
C THR A 73 -10.51 -5.73 16.48
N GLY A 74 -10.68 -4.45 16.13
CA GLY A 74 -9.65 -3.64 15.49
C GLY A 74 -9.53 -3.93 13.99
N ASP A 75 -8.71 -3.14 13.28
CA ASP A 75 -8.41 -3.41 11.87
C ASP A 75 -7.35 -4.52 11.77
N ILE A 76 -7.61 -5.49 10.89
CA ILE A 76 -6.68 -6.55 10.55
C ILE A 76 -6.44 -6.46 9.03
N PRO A 77 -5.19 -6.24 8.58
CA PRO A 77 -4.89 -6.05 7.17
C PRO A 77 -5.40 -7.21 6.31
N ALA A 78 -5.89 -6.90 5.11
CA ALA A 78 -6.54 -7.89 4.24
C ALA A 78 -5.68 -9.12 3.92
N PHE A 79 -4.35 -8.97 3.88
CA PHE A 79 -3.40 -10.06 3.64
C PHE A 79 -3.08 -10.90 4.88
N ASP A 80 -3.39 -10.41 6.08
CA ASP A 80 -3.22 -11.12 7.36
C ASP A 80 -4.55 -11.68 7.91
N LYS A 81 -5.69 -11.11 7.51
CA LYS A 81 -7.03 -11.45 8.04
C LYS A 81 -7.44 -12.87 7.68
N THR A 82 -7.60 -13.73 8.68
CA THR A 82 -8.04 -15.12 8.51
C THR A 82 -9.56 -15.26 8.49
N ASP A 83 -10.07 -16.41 8.06
CA ASP A 83 -11.50 -16.72 8.14
C ASP A 83 -12.00 -16.75 9.59
N GLN A 84 -11.14 -17.15 10.54
CA GLN A 84 -11.51 -17.11 11.95
C GLN A 84 -11.70 -15.67 12.43
N ASP A 85 -10.82 -14.75 12.03
CA ASP A 85 -10.91 -13.34 12.40
C ASP A 85 -12.19 -12.71 11.82
N ARG A 86 -12.50 -12.99 10.55
CA ARG A 86 -13.75 -12.56 9.89
C ARG A 86 -14.98 -13.05 10.66
N ASN A 87 -15.04 -14.35 10.96
CA ASN A 87 -16.18 -14.91 11.69
C ASN A 87 -16.36 -14.29 13.08
N ILE A 88 -15.27 -13.97 13.79
CA ILE A 88 -15.34 -13.30 15.10
C ILE A 88 -15.91 -11.89 14.95
N GLU A 89 -15.40 -11.13 13.98
CA GLU A 89 -15.87 -9.78 13.69
C GLU A 89 -17.35 -9.75 13.30
N ASP A 90 -17.74 -10.60 12.35
CA ASP A 90 -19.13 -10.72 11.88
C ASP A 90 -20.07 -11.10 13.01
N THR A 91 -19.65 -12.00 13.90
CA THR A 91 -20.44 -12.40 15.07
C THR A 91 -20.65 -11.22 16.02
N LEU A 92 -19.58 -10.52 16.39
CA LEU A 92 -19.65 -9.38 17.33
C LEU A 92 -20.43 -8.21 16.74
N LEU A 93 -20.24 -7.93 15.45
CA LEU A 93 -21.02 -6.94 14.72
C LEU A 93 -22.50 -7.31 14.69
N SER A 94 -22.83 -8.55 14.35
CA SER A 94 -24.21 -9.05 14.30
C SER A 94 -24.88 -8.97 15.68
N GLU A 95 -24.21 -9.41 16.75
CA GLU A 95 -24.71 -9.30 18.12
C GLU A 95 -24.97 -7.83 18.52
N TRP A 96 -24.08 -6.91 18.15
CA TRP A 96 -24.28 -5.50 18.42
C TRP A 96 -25.45 -4.92 17.62
N VAL A 97 -25.55 -5.23 16.32
CA VAL A 97 -26.65 -4.79 15.45
C VAL A 97 -27.99 -5.35 15.93
N ASP A 98 -28.03 -6.60 16.41
CA ASP A 98 -29.20 -7.23 17.03
C ASP A 98 -29.66 -6.49 18.29
N SER A 99 -28.73 -5.90 19.04
CA SER A 99 -29.03 -5.15 20.26
C SER A 99 -29.58 -3.75 20.02
N LEU A 100 -29.52 -3.24 18.79
CA LEU A 100 -29.96 -1.89 18.44
C LEU A 100 -31.48 -1.74 18.46
N PRO A 101 -32.01 -0.51 18.59
CA PRO A 101 -33.44 -0.25 18.42
C PRO A 101 -33.95 -0.84 17.10
N ARG A 102 -35.12 -1.50 17.16
CA ARG A 102 -35.68 -2.31 16.06
C ARG A 102 -35.51 -1.72 14.67
N GLU A 103 -35.94 -0.48 14.45
CA GLU A 103 -35.87 0.18 13.14
C GLU A 103 -34.44 0.35 12.61
N VAL A 104 -33.48 0.65 13.51
CA VAL A 104 -32.06 0.79 13.17
C VAL A 104 -31.45 -0.58 12.88
N SER A 105 -31.76 -1.58 13.72
CA SER A 105 -31.31 -2.96 13.55
C SER A 105 -31.79 -3.54 12.21
N GLU A 106 -33.09 -3.43 11.91
CA GLU A 106 -33.68 -3.92 10.66
C GLU A 106 -33.06 -3.22 9.44
N TYR A 107 -32.81 -1.91 9.51
CA TYR A 107 -32.16 -1.16 8.43
C TYR A 107 -30.70 -1.59 8.21
N MET A 108 -29.89 -1.66 9.28
CA MET A 108 -28.47 -2.05 9.16
C MET A 108 -28.32 -3.49 8.68
N LYS A 109 -29.14 -4.43 9.17
CA LYS A 109 -29.15 -5.82 8.69
C LYS A 109 -29.44 -5.93 7.20
N ALA A 110 -30.40 -5.14 6.71
CA ALA A 110 -30.72 -5.13 5.29
C ALA A 110 -29.54 -4.63 4.46
N LEU A 111 -28.84 -3.58 4.92
CA LEU A 111 -27.63 -3.11 4.25
C LEU A 111 -26.49 -4.13 4.30
N TYR A 112 -26.19 -4.72 5.45
CA TYR A 112 -25.14 -5.74 5.56
C TYR A 112 -25.44 -6.95 4.67
N ALA A 113 -26.67 -7.45 4.65
CA ALA A 113 -27.03 -8.56 3.77
C ALA A 113 -26.84 -8.25 2.27
N GLU A 114 -27.12 -7.01 1.85
CA GLU A 114 -26.91 -6.56 0.47
C GLU A 114 -25.41 -6.35 0.16
N MET A 115 -24.65 -5.84 1.12
CA MET A 115 -23.20 -5.71 1.05
C MET A 115 -22.53 -7.07 0.91
N ASP A 116 -22.93 -8.06 1.71
CA ASP A 116 -22.37 -9.40 1.71
C ASP A 116 -22.67 -10.15 0.41
N SER A 117 -23.87 -9.97 -0.15
CA SER A 117 -24.26 -10.65 -1.40
C SER A 117 -23.54 -10.07 -2.63
N GLN A 118 -23.15 -8.80 -2.59
CA GLN A 118 -22.52 -8.09 -3.70
C GLN A 118 -23.28 -8.19 -5.04
N GLU A 119 -24.61 -8.34 -4.99
CA GLU A 119 -25.44 -8.54 -6.19
C GLU A 119 -25.88 -7.22 -6.84
N THR A 120 -26.15 -6.19 -6.03
CA THR A 120 -26.67 -4.89 -6.48
C THR A 120 -25.57 -3.98 -7.01
N ARG A 121 -25.94 -2.95 -7.77
CA ARG A 121 -24.95 -1.97 -8.27
C ARG A 121 -24.38 -1.15 -7.12
N GLU A 122 -25.18 -0.86 -6.11
CA GLU A 122 -24.79 -0.20 -4.88
C GLU A 122 -23.76 -1.04 -4.11
N SER A 123 -24.03 -2.33 -3.89
CA SER A 123 -23.12 -3.21 -3.15
C SER A 123 -21.81 -3.48 -3.91
N LYS A 124 -21.85 -3.51 -5.25
CA LYS A 124 -20.62 -3.57 -6.06
C LYS A 124 -19.84 -2.26 -5.99
N LEU A 125 -20.53 -1.11 -6.04
CA LEU A 125 -19.89 0.20 -6.03
C LEU A 125 -19.20 0.48 -4.68
N TYR A 126 -19.84 0.29 -3.52
CA TYR A 126 -19.14 0.55 -2.25
C TYR A 126 -17.89 -0.32 -2.11
N LYS A 127 -17.96 -1.62 -2.50
CA LYS A 127 -16.82 -2.52 -2.35
C LYS A 127 -15.67 -2.16 -3.28
N ALA A 128 -15.98 -1.70 -4.50
CA ALA A 128 -14.98 -1.14 -5.39
C ALA A 128 -14.30 0.08 -4.75
N LEU A 129 -15.07 1.00 -4.18
CA LEU A 129 -14.54 2.23 -3.58
C LEU A 129 -13.70 1.95 -2.32
N ASP A 130 -14.15 1.08 -1.42
CA ASP A 130 -13.40 0.59 -0.25
C ASP A 130 -11.98 0.14 -0.67
N LYS A 131 -11.92 -0.75 -1.67
CA LYS A 131 -10.64 -1.27 -2.15
C LYS A 131 -9.78 -0.24 -2.89
N LEU A 132 -10.39 0.60 -3.74
CA LEU A 132 -9.66 1.62 -4.48
C LEU A 132 -9.08 2.70 -3.56
N GLU A 133 -9.81 3.05 -2.50
CA GLU A 133 -9.36 4.03 -1.52
C GLU A 133 -8.08 3.57 -0.82
N ALA A 134 -8.00 2.29 -0.42
CA ALA A 134 -6.80 1.72 0.18
C ALA A 134 -5.57 1.87 -0.74
N LEU A 135 -5.76 1.63 -2.05
CA LEU A 135 -4.70 1.78 -3.06
C LEU A 135 -4.24 3.24 -3.21
N ILE A 136 -5.20 4.16 -3.23
CA ILE A 136 -4.94 5.60 -3.27
C ILE A 136 -4.15 6.03 -2.03
N GLN A 137 -4.55 5.58 -0.82
CA GLN A 137 -3.85 5.91 0.43
C GLN A 137 -2.41 5.41 0.43
N HIS A 138 -2.16 4.20 -0.08
CA HIS A 138 -0.80 3.70 -0.22
C HIS A 138 0.02 4.57 -1.18
N ASN A 139 -0.53 4.95 -2.34
CA ASN A 139 0.15 5.85 -3.27
C ASN A 139 0.50 7.21 -2.67
N GLU A 140 -0.31 7.71 -1.75
CA GLU A 140 -0.02 8.94 -1.00
C GLU A 140 0.95 8.74 0.17
N SER A 141 1.00 7.53 0.75
CA SER A 141 1.94 7.14 1.81
C SER A 141 3.38 7.18 1.29
N PRO A 142 4.39 7.57 2.08
CA PRO A 142 5.78 7.42 1.67
C PRO A 142 6.14 5.96 1.35
N LEU A 143 6.95 5.69 0.31
CA LEU A 143 7.22 4.31 -0.12
C LEU A 143 7.98 3.50 0.93
N ASP A 144 8.77 4.15 1.79
CA ASP A 144 9.48 3.52 2.91
C ASP A 144 8.56 3.03 4.04
N THR A 145 7.26 3.37 4.01
CA THR A 145 6.26 2.78 4.91
C THR A 145 5.60 1.53 4.33
N TRP A 146 5.90 1.16 3.08
CA TRP A 146 5.35 -0.04 2.45
C TRP A 146 6.17 -1.27 2.83
N SER A 147 5.47 -2.34 3.15
CA SER A 147 5.93 -3.73 3.19
C SER A 147 6.00 -4.32 1.78
N GLU A 148 6.66 -5.47 1.66
CA GLU A 148 6.73 -6.21 0.38
C GLU A 148 5.34 -6.60 -0.12
N ASN A 149 4.46 -7.04 0.80
CA ASN A 149 3.08 -7.41 0.49
C ASN A 149 2.27 -6.22 -0.05
N GLU A 150 2.46 -5.03 0.50
CA GLU A 150 1.75 -3.82 0.03
C GLU A 150 2.17 -3.43 -1.39
N CYS A 151 3.45 -3.60 -1.75
CA CYS A 151 3.92 -3.31 -3.09
C CYS A 151 3.27 -4.21 -4.15
N GLU A 152 3.13 -5.50 -3.87
CA GLU A 152 2.44 -6.45 -4.75
C GLU A 152 0.93 -6.20 -4.77
N LEU A 153 0.33 -5.99 -3.60
CA LEU A 153 -1.10 -5.72 -3.47
C LEU A 153 -1.48 -4.44 -4.22
N ASN A 154 -0.68 -3.37 -4.14
CA ASN A 154 -0.99 -2.12 -4.83
C ASN A 154 -1.01 -2.24 -6.36
N GLN A 155 -0.29 -3.23 -6.90
CA GLN A 155 -0.22 -3.51 -8.34
C GLN A 155 -1.35 -4.44 -8.83
N THR A 156 -1.89 -5.30 -7.97
CA THR A 156 -2.77 -6.41 -8.38
C THR A 156 -4.20 -6.32 -7.85
N TYR A 157 -4.39 -5.66 -6.70
CA TYR A 157 -5.67 -5.68 -6.00
C TYR A 157 -6.74 -4.82 -6.69
N ALA A 158 -8.01 -5.13 -6.38
CA ALA A 158 -9.23 -4.42 -6.80
C ALA A 158 -9.65 -4.49 -8.28
N PHE A 159 -8.88 -5.11 -9.19
CA PHE A 159 -9.27 -5.21 -10.61
C PHE A 159 -10.62 -5.91 -10.81
N GLU A 160 -10.81 -7.09 -10.21
CA GLU A 160 -12.07 -7.85 -10.30
C GLU A 160 -13.26 -7.04 -9.76
N ASN A 161 -13.02 -6.18 -8.76
CA ASN A 161 -14.06 -5.39 -8.13
C ASN A 161 -14.52 -4.21 -8.99
N VAL A 162 -13.76 -3.81 -10.00
CA VAL A 162 -14.10 -2.69 -10.89
C VAL A 162 -14.59 -3.12 -12.27
N GLU A 163 -14.54 -4.43 -12.59
CA GLU A 163 -14.88 -4.97 -13.92
C GLU A 163 -16.29 -4.62 -14.42
N PHE A 164 -17.22 -4.37 -13.50
CA PHE A 164 -18.60 -4.03 -13.85
C PHE A 164 -18.76 -2.60 -14.40
N SER A 165 -17.72 -1.76 -14.38
CA SER A 165 -17.76 -0.37 -14.82
C SER A 165 -16.49 0.03 -15.58
N GLU A 166 -16.64 0.46 -16.83
CA GLU A 166 -15.53 0.99 -17.64
C GLU A 166 -14.85 2.18 -16.96
N TRP A 167 -15.63 3.05 -16.30
CA TRP A 167 -15.10 4.22 -15.60
C TRP A 167 -14.22 3.83 -14.41
N LEU A 168 -14.66 2.86 -13.58
CA LEU A 168 -13.85 2.39 -12.45
C LEU A 168 -12.63 1.60 -12.91
N MET A 169 -12.74 0.87 -14.02
CA MET A 169 -11.61 0.20 -14.65
C MET A 169 -10.55 1.22 -15.07
N GLU A 170 -10.95 2.35 -15.63
CA GLU A 170 -10.03 3.44 -15.99
C GLU A 170 -9.40 4.09 -14.75
N LEU A 171 -10.21 4.40 -13.73
CA LEU A 171 -9.70 4.90 -12.44
C LEU A 171 -8.66 3.93 -11.84
N ARG A 172 -8.91 2.63 -11.89
CA ARG A 172 -7.96 1.62 -11.37
C ARG A 172 -6.65 1.62 -12.14
N LYS A 173 -6.66 1.85 -13.46
CA LYS A 173 -5.44 1.98 -14.27
C LYS A 173 -4.65 3.23 -13.92
N GLU A 174 -5.32 4.36 -13.71
CA GLU A 174 -4.66 5.60 -13.26
C GLU A 174 -3.99 5.38 -11.88
N ILE A 175 -4.69 4.74 -10.94
CA ILE A 175 -4.11 4.36 -9.64
C ILE A 175 -2.90 3.42 -9.80
N LEU A 176 -2.95 2.49 -10.77
CA LEU A 176 -1.81 1.62 -11.06
C LEU A 176 -0.63 2.41 -11.63
N GLN A 177 -0.89 3.37 -12.51
CA GLN A 177 0.14 4.22 -13.08
C GLN A 177 0.82 5.05 -11.99
N ASP A 178 0.06 5.63 -11.06
CA ASP A 178 0.62 6.32 -9.89
C ASP A 178 1.53 5.41 -9.05
N THR A 179 1.14 4.13 -8.85
CA THR A 179 1.97 3.13 -8.16
C THR A 179 3.29 2.91 -8.89
N ILE A 180 3.25 2.70 -10.20
CA ILE A 180 4.43 2.45 -11.02
C ILE A 180 5.36 3.66 -11.00
N ASP A 181 4.82 4.85 -11.20
CA ASP A 181 5.57 6.10 -11.21
C ASP A 181 6.23 6.36 -9.85
N LYS A 182 5.52 6.10 -8.75
CA LYS A 182 6.06 6.21 -7.40
C LYS A 182 7.24 5.26 -7.19
N ILE A 183 7.07 3.97 -7.52
CA ILE A 183 8.13 2.97 -7.41
C ILE A 183 9.32 3.35 -8.28
N ASP A 184 9.09 3.82 -9.50
CA ASP A 184 10.13 4.23 -10.44
C ASP A 184 10.85 5.51 -10.00
N SER A 185 10.16 6.44 -9.33
CA SER A 185 10.75 7.68 -8.80
C SER A 185 11.71 7.42 -7.63
N GLU A 186 11.47 6.35 -6.85
CA GLU A 186 12.34 5.90 -5.77
C GLU A 186 13.34 4.83 -6.21
N LYS A 187 13.14 4.19 -7.37
CA LYS A 187 14.21 3.46 -8.02
C LYS A 187 15.34 4.45 -8.26
N PRO A 188 16.51 4.21 -7.67
CA PRO A 188 17.58 5.15 -7.76
C PRO A 188 17.99 5.22 -9.22
N ASP A 189 17.91 6.41 -9.81
CA ASP A 189 18.26 6.60 -11.21
C ASP A 189 19.69 6.09 -11.44
N ILE A 190 19.79 4.88 -11.99
CA ILE A 190 21.07 4.20 -12.20
C ILE A 190 21.92 5.02 -13.17
N GLN A 191 21.30 5.88 -13.99
CA GLN A 191 22.02 6.83 -14.83
C GLN A 191 22.88 7.78 -14.02
N ILE A 192 22.53 8.10 -12.77
CA ILE A 192 23.39 8.90 -11.89
C ILE A 192 24.73 8.19 -11.66
N LEU A 193 24.71 6.88 -11.34
CA LEU A 193 25.95 6.11 -11.17
C LEU A 193 26.65 5.91 -12.52
N LEU A 194 25.92 5.51 -13.57
CA LEU A 194 26.47 5.19 -14.88
C LEU A 194 27.09 6.41 -15.58
N SER A 195 26.51 7.59 -15.43
CA SER A 195 27.04 8.85 -15.98
C SER A 195 28.24 9.40 -15.21
N ASN A 196 28.54 8.88 -14.01
CA ASN A 196 29.63 9.35 -13.14
C ASN A 196 30.69 8.25 -12.88
N LEU A 197 30.76 7.23 -13.74
CA LEU A 197 31.70 6.11 -13.57
C LEU A 197 33.17 6.55 -13.62
N ASP A 198 33.46 7.64 -14.33
CA ASP A 198 34.76 8.30 -14.40
C ASP A 198 35.27 8.75 -13.02
N ARG A 199 34.35 9.07 -12.10
CA ARG A 199 34.63 9.53 -10.72
C ARG A 199 34.89 8.39 -9.73
N LEU A 200 34.69 7.14 -10.14
CA LEU A 200 34.97 5.99 -9.31
C LEU A 200 36.44 5.98 -8.87
N HIS A 201 36.66 5.82 -7.58
CA HIS A 201 37.99 5.71 -7.00
C HIS A 201 37.97 4.86 -5.73
N THR A 202 39.12 4.46 -5.24
CA THR A 202 39.27 3.85 -3.90
C THR A 202 40.62 4.22 -3.31
N THR A 203 40.82 3.97 -2.03
CA THR A 203 42.14 4.17 -1.38
C THR A 203 43.04 2.97 -1.67
N GLU A 204 44.37 3.10 -1.50
CA GLU A 204 45.30 1.97 -1.66
C GLU A 204 44.92 0.78 -0.78
N MET A 205 44.63 1.03 0.50
CA MET A 205 44.11 0.00 1.42
C MET A 205 42.78 -0.61 0.95
N GLY A 206 41.92 0.19 0.32
CA GLY A 206 40.65 -0.27 -0.26
C GLY A 206 40.87 -1.19 -1.45
N ALA A 207 41.80 -0.85 -2.35
CA ALA A 207 42.17 -1.67 -3.50
C ALA A 207 42.74 -3.02 -3.06
N GLU A 208 43.68 -3.04 -2.11
CA GLU A 208 44.28 -4.27 -1.58
C GLU A 208 43.23 -5.16 -0.89
N ARG A 209 42.32 -4.56 -0.13
CA ARG A 209 41.18 -5.30 0.47
C ARG A 209 40.31 -5.94 -0.62
N ILE A 210 39.96 -5.20 -1.66
CA ILE A 210 39.12 -5.72 -2.75
C ILE A 210 39.82 -6.87 -3.48
N LYS A 211 41.11 -6.73 -3.82
CA LYS A 211 41.90 -7.79 -4.45
C LYS A 211 41.87 -9.06 -3.61
N LYS A 212 42.08 -8.94 -2.29
CA LYS A 212 42.07 -10.07 -1.37
C LYS A 212 40.69 -10.72 -1.28
N ASN A 213 39.62 -9.94 -1.16
CA ASN A 213 38.25 -10.44 -1.01
C ASN A 213 37.78 -11.22 -2.24
N LEU A 214 38.17 -10.79 -3.43
CA LEU A 214 37.74 -11.37 -4.71
C LEU A 214 38.83 -12.22 -5.39
N LYS A 215 39.97 -12.41 -4.73
CA LYS A 215 41.16 -13.09 -5.28
C LYS A 215 41.55 -12.59 -6.68
N LEU A 216 41.50 -11.27 -6.88
CA LEU A 216 41.75 -10.65 -8.19
C LEU A 216 43.25 -10.53 -8.45
N ASP A 217 43.67 -11.01 -9.61
CA ASP A 217 44.98 -10.76 -10.19
C ASP A 217 44.86 -9.66 -11.25
N CYS A 218 44.79 -8.40 -10.81
CA CYS A 218 44.72 -7.26 -11.72
C CYS A 218 45.44 -6.03 -11.15
N ASP A 219 46.01 -5.22 -12.05
CA ASP A 219 46.74 -4.01 -11.67
C ASP A 219 45.79 -2.86 -11.25
N ASN A 220 44.63 -2.76 -11.91
CA ASN A 220 43.68 -1.67 -11.69
C ASN A 220 42.29 -2.18 -11.26
N VAL A 221 42.10 -2.25 -9.94
CA VAL A 221 40.84 -2.67 -9.31
C VAL A 221 39.67 -1.75 -9.66
N VAL A 222 39.91 -0.45 -9.77
CA VAL A 222 38.85 0.53 -10.08
C VAL A 222 38.31 0.28 -11.50
N LEU A 223 39.19 0.03 -12.46
CA LEU A 223 38.80 -0.31 -13.83
C LEU A 223 38.02 -1.62 -13.87
N TRP A 224 38.45 -2.63 -13.12
CA TRP A 224 37.74 -3.90 -12.99
C TRP A 224 36.32 -3.69 -12.45
N CYS A 225 36.17 -2.94 -11.35
CA CYS A 225 34.85 -2.62 -10.79
C CYS A 225 34.00 -1.84 -11.79
N ARG A 226 34.57 -0.87 -12.51
CA ARG A 226 33.84 -0.11 -13.54
C ARG A 226 33.28 -1.03 -14.62
N GLN A 227 34.07 -1.98 -15.13
CA GLN A 227 33.61 -2.95 -16.13
C GLN A 227 32.45 -3.80 -15.60
N LYS A 228 32.52 -4.23 -14.34
CA LYS A 228 31.45 -4.98 -13.69
C LYS A 228 30.17 -4.18 -13.48
N ILE A 229 30.27 -2.88 -13.26
CA ILE A 229 29.10 -1.99 -13.08
C ILE A 229 28.40 -1.69 -14.42
N ILE A 230 29.14 -1.61 -15.53
CA ILE A 230 28.58 -1.35 -16.87
C ILE A 230 27.93 -2.61 -17.47
N ASP A 231 28.26 -3.79 -16.95
CA ASP A 231 27.73 -5.05 -17.46
C ASP A 231 26.20 -5.04 -17.44
N LYS A 232 25.58 -5.46 -18.55
CA LYS A 232 24.12 -5.50 -18.72
C LYS A 232 23.45 -6.43 -17.72
N ASP A 233 24.18 -7.42 -17.21
CA ASP A 233 23.67 -8.40 -16.24
C ASP A 233 23.84 -7.90 -14.79
N ALA A 234 24.36 -6.68 -14.59
CA ALA A 234 24.57 -6.11 -13.27
C ALA A 234 23.25 -5.58 -12.69
N VAL A 235 22.89 -6.10 -11.51
CA VAL A 235 21.73 -5.60 -10.76
C VAL A 235 22.21 -4.49 -9.82
N ILE A 236 21.82 -3.26 -10.12
CA ILE A 236 22.20 -2.05 -9.37
C ILE A 236 21.02 -1.61 -8.50
N THR A 237 21.27 -1.48 -7.19
CA THR A 237 20.32 -0.88 -6.26
C THR A 237 21.02 0.20 -5.43
N ARG A 238 20.25 1.08 -4.80
CA ARG A 238 20.75 2.10 -3.87
C ARG A 238 20.00 1.95 -2.56
N GLN A 239 20.72 1.96 -1.47
CA GLN A 239 20.13 2.00 -0.14
C GLN A 239 20.86 3.09 0.65
N GLY A 240 20.12 4.14 1.01
CA GLY A 240 20.66 5.34 1.65
C GLY A 240 21.83 5.97 0.88
N LYS A 241 23.01 5.98 1.51
CA LYS A 241 24.22 6.67 1.00
C LYS A 241 25.07 5.84 0.04
N ASN A 242 24.70 4.60 -0.28
CA ASN A 242 25.50 3.69 -1.08
C ASN A 242 24.71 3.04 -2.22
N TRP A 243 25.40 2.83 -3.33
CA TRP A 243 25.03 1.91 -4.41
C TRP A 243 25.54 0.51 -4.11
N TYR A 244 24.75 -0.49 -4.43
CA TYR A 244 25.05 -1.90 -4.34
C TYR A 244 24.89 -2.52 -5.72
N ILE A 245 25.94 -3.15 -6.22
CA ILE A 245 25.95 -3.76 -7.54
C ILE A 245 26.21 -5.25 -7.34
N LYS A 246 25.28 -6.10 -7.80
CA LYS A 246 25.42 -7.56 -7.79
C LYS A 246 25.65 -8.05 -9.21
N ILE A 247 26.72 -8.81 -9.42
CA ILE A 247 27.09 -9.34 -10.74
C ILE A 247 27.98 -10.57 -10.58
N ALA A 248 27.70 -11.64 -11.32
CA ALA A 248 28.55 -12.85 -11.38
C ALA A 248 29.02 -13.38 -10.00
N GLY A 249 28.12 -13.45 -9.03
CA GLY A 249 28.43 -13.94 -7.67
C GLY A 249 29.26 -12.99 -6.81
N CYS A 250 29.39 -11.71 -7.18
CA CYS A 250 30.05 -10.69 -6.36
C CYS A 250 29.15 -9.49 -6.09
N LYS A 251 29.41 -8.81 -4.96
CA LYS A 251 28.76 -7.57 -4.55
C LYS A 251 29.79 -6.45 -4.48
N ILE A 252 29.57 -5.37 -5.23
CA ILE A 252 30.35 -4.12 -5.17
C ILE A 252 29.51 -3.09 -4.42
N THR A 253 30.14 -2.33 -3.52
CA THR A 253 29.50 -1.23 -2.78
C THR A 253 30.22 0.07 -3.08
N VAL A 254 29.48 1.06 -3.59
CA VAL A 254 30.00 2.38 -3.96
C VAL A 254 29.28 3.46 -3.18
N ASN A 255 29.99 4.44 -2.63
CA ASN A 255 29.34 5.58 -2.00
C ASN A 255 28.66 6.48 -3.04
N ALA A 256 27.39 6.83 -2.83
CA ALA A 256 26.60 7.56 -3.82
C ALA A 256 27.02 9.02 -4.05
N LYS A 257 27.71 9.66 -3.09
CA LYS A 257 28.13 11.06 -3.20
C LYS A 257 29.58 11.21 -3.65
N SER A 258 30.47 10.41 -3.04
CA SER A 258 31.90 10.47 -3.31
C SER A 258 32.33 9.56 -4.46
N TYR A 259 31.50 8.59 -4.87
CA TYR A 259 31.88 7.55 -5.84
C TYR A 259 33.06 6.69 -5.38
N THR A 260 33.38 6.69 -4.08
CA THR A 260 34.38 5.79 -3.52
C THR A 260 33.86 4.36 -3.54
N ILE A 261 34.60 3.43 -4.16
CA ILE A 261 34.36 2.00 -4.06
C ILE A 261 34.76 1.59 -2.63
N ILE A 262 33.75 1.39 -1.80
CA ILE A 262 33.92 1.06 -0.38
C ILE A 262 34.45 -0.35 -0.25
N THR A 263 33.85 -1.33 -0.94
CA THR A 263 34.29 -2.72 -0.89
C THR A 263 33.73 -3.50 -2.07
N ALA A 264 34.33 -4.65 -2.35
CA ALA A 264 33.76 -5.69 -3.19
C ALA A 264 34.15 -7.07 -2.62
N HIS A 265 33.23 -8.03 -2.70
CA HIS A 265 33.38 -9.38 -2.12
C HIS A 265 32.47 -10.39 -2.85
N GLU A 266 32.80 -11.67 -2.75
CA GLU A 266 31.94 -12.79 -3.20
C GLU A 266 30.65 -12.83 -2.36
N ILE A 267 29.55 -13.26 -2.97
CA ILE A 267 28.24 -13.47 -2.33
C ILE A 267 28.01 -14.97 -2.20
#